data_AF-A0A937NA06-F1
#
_entry.id   AF-A0A937NA06-F1
#
_cell.length_a   1.000
_cell.length_b   1.000
_cell.length_c   1.000
_cell.angle_alpha   90.00
_cell.angle_beta   90.00
_cell.angle_gamma   90.00
#
_symmetry.space_group_name_H-M   'P 1'
#
loop_
_entity.id
_entity.type
_entity.pdbx_description
1 polymer ?
#
loop_
_entity_poly.entity_id
_entity_poly.type
_entity_poly.pdbx_seq_one_letter_code
_entity_poly.pdbx_strand_id
1 'polypeptide(L)' 'MKHFEFETYVDSDQSLKIPSEFAGQIERDRPVRVVVLVSESQDDHDWSNLTAEQFLQGYSDKDAIYDDLSAG' A
#
# COMPACT_ATOMS: atom_id res chain seq x y z
N MET A 1 -18.27 5.59 -5.88
CA MET A 1 -17.03 5.55 -6.69
C MET A 1 -16.65 4.07 -6.86
N LYS A 2 -16.27 3.65 -8.07
CA LYS A 2 -15.76 2.29 -8.32
C LYS A 2 -14.24 2.36 -8.44
N HIS A 3 -13.56 1.39 -7.83
CA HIS A 3 -12.11 1.25 -7.89
C HIS A 3 -11.80 -0.11 -8.52
N PHE A 4 -10.78 -0.15 -9.36
CA PHE A 4 -10.26 -1.35 -10.01
C PHE A 4 -8.77 -1.44 -9.69
N GLU A 5 -8.34 -2.62 -9.28
CA GLU A 5 -6.95 -2.92 -8.96
C GLU A 5 -6.55 -4.15 -9.78
N PHE A 6 -5.41 -4.05 -10.46
CA PHE A 6 -4.86 -5.12 -11.28
C PHE A 6 -3.35 -4.93 -11.41
N GLU A 7 -2.63 -6.03 -11.53
CA GLU A 7 -1.20 -6.03 -11.84
C GLU A 7 -0.99 -5.95 -13.35
N THR A 8 -0.05 -5.11 -13.79
CA THR A 8 0.31 -4.99 -15.19
C THR A 8 1.75 -4.48 -15.32
N TYR A 9 2.27 -4.52 -16.55
CA TYR A 9 3.57 -3.96 -16.89
C TYR A 9 3.39 -2.69 -17.74
N VAL A 10 4.35 -1.78 -17.61
CA VAL A 10 4.48 -0.67 -18.56
C VAL A 10 5.03 -1.23 -19.86
N ASP A 11 4.29 -1.03 -20.95
CA ASP A 11 4.69 -1.46 -22.29
C ASP A 11 5.92 -0.65 -22.79
N SER A 12 6.56 -1.15 -23.85
CA SER A 12 7.76 -0.52 -24.43
C SER A 12 7.54 0.93 -24.92
N ASP A 13 6.30 1.30 -25.19
CA ASP A 13 5.89 2.65 -25.59
C ASP A 13 5.56 3.56 -24.40
N GLN A 14 5.86 3.11 -23.17
CA GLN A 14 5.53 3.79 -21.91
C GLN A 14 4.02 3.91 -21.66
N SER A 15 3.22 3.00 -22.21
CA SER A 15 1.78 2.93 -21.96
C SER A 15 1.40 1.85 -20.93
N LEU A 16 0.25 2.05 -20.27
CA LEU A 16 -0.41 1.04 -19.44
C LEU A 16 -1.68 0.61 -20.16
N LYS A 17 -1.83 -0.70 -20.41
CA LYS A 17 -3.04 -1.27 -21.01
C LYS A 17 -4.04 -1.65 -19.94
N ILE A 18 -5.29 -1.26 -20.14
CA ILE A 18 -6.42 -1.71 -19.33
C ILE A 18 -6.76 -3.16 -19.74
N PRO A 19 -6.77 -4.12 -18.81
CA PRO A 19 -7.19 -5.49 -19.11
C PRO A 19 -8.62 -5.56 -19.65
N SER A 20 -8.89 -6.50 -20.56
CA SER A 20 -10.19 -6.62 -21.24
C SER A 20 -11.37 -6.83 -20.30
N GLU A 21 -11.13 -7.47 -19.14
CA GLU A 21 -12.11 -7.69 -18.08
C GLU A 21 -12.63 -6.40 -17.44
N PHE A 22 -11.83 -5.33 -17.45
CA PHE A 22 -12.19 -4.02 -16.92
C PHE A 22 -12.58 -3.01 -18.01
N ALA A 23 -12.12 -3.22 -19.25
CA ALA A 23 -12.38 -2.31 -20.36
C ALA A 23 -13.87 -2.08 -20.65
N GLY A 24 -14.72 -3.08 -20.38
CA GLY A 24 -16.19 -2.96 -20.51
C GLY A 24 -16.87 -2.25 -19.34
N GLN A 25 -16.17 -2.07 -18.22
CA GLN A 25 -16.72 -1.50 -16.98
C GLN A 25 -16.32 -0.02 -16.79
N ILE A 26 -15.29 0.43 -17.51
CA ILE A 26 -14.80 1.81 -17.50
C ILE A 26 -15.49 2.58 -18.63
N GLU A 27 -16.22 3.63 -18.26
CA GLU A 27 -16.89 4.50 -19.22
C GLU A 27 -15.86 5.25 -20.08
N ARG A 28 -16.03 5.19 -21.40
CA ARG A 28 -15.17 5.91 -22.35
C ARG A 28 -15.40 7.42 -22.25
N ASP A 29 -14.40 8.19 -22.65
CA ASP A 29 -14.44 9.66 -22.75
C ASP A 29 -14.78 10.38 -21.43
N ARG A 30 -14.49 9.73 -20.29
CA ARG A 30 -14.58 10.34 -18.97
C ARG A 30 -13.22 10.44 -18.31
N PRO A 31 -12.97 11.51 -17.54
CA PRO A 31 -11.74 11.62 -16.78
C PRO A 31 -11.68 10.52 -15.73
N VAL A 32 -10.54 9.82 -15.67
CA VAL A 32 -10.24 8.79 -14.67
C VAL A 32 -9.03 9.20 -13.85
N ARG A 33 -9.01 8.79 -12.58
CA ARG A 33 -7.84 8.92 -11.71
C ARG A 33 -7.08 7.60 -11.72
N VAL A 34 -5.80 7.65 -12.09
CA VAL A 34 -4.90 6.49 -12.10
C VAL A 34 -3.98 6.56 -10.88
N VAL A 35 -3.79 5.43 -10.20
CA VAL A 35 -2.79 5.25 -9.14
C VAL A 35 -1.87 4.14 -9.60
N VAL A 36 -0.56 4.39 -9.61
CA VAL A 36 0.46 3.42 -10.01
C VAL A 36 1.33 3.14 -8.80
N LEU A 37 1.41 1.86 -8.42
CA LEU A 37 2.31 1.37 -7.38
C LEU A 37 3.44 0.63 -8.09
N VAL A 38 4.67 0.98 -7.77
CA VAL A 38 5.87 0.32 -8.27
C VAL A 38 6.53 -0.36 -7.09
N SER A 39 6.85 -1.65 -7.22
CA SER A 39 7.59 -2.37 -6.18
C SER A 39 9.00 -1.82 -6.08
N GLU A 40 9.31 -1.16 -4.96
CA GLU A 40 10.66 -0.72 -4.64
C GLU A 40 11.42 -1.94 -4.08
N SER A 41 12.23 -2.58 -4.92
CA SER A 41 12.95 -3.81 -4.56
C SER A 41 14.03 -3.63 -3.47
N GLN A 42 14.24 -2.40 -2.98
CA GLN A 42 15.20 -2.10 -1.90
C GLN A 42 14.57 -1.34 -0.73
N ASP A 43 13.65 -0.39 -0.97
CA ASP A 43 13.13 0.46 0.11
C ASP A 43 12.17 -0.28 1.07
N ASP A 44 11.45 -1.31 0.62
CA ASP A 44 10.56 -2.09 1.52
C ASP A 44 11.34 -2.84 2.61
N HIS A 45 12.57 -3.27 2.32
CA HIS A 45 13.44 -3.90 3.33
C HIS A 45 13.92 -2.87 4.35
N ASP A 46 14.29 -1.67 3.90
CA ASP A 46 14.79 -0.61 4.77
C ASP A 46 13.67 -0.03 5.64
N TRP A 47 12.46 0.12 5.11
CA TRP A 47 11.27 0.48 5.88
C TRP A 47 10.83 -0.62 6.85
N SER A 48 10.89 -1.90 6.45
CA SER A 48 10.59 -3.02 7.33
C SER A 48 11.58 -3.09 8.50
N ASN A 49 12.88 -2.92 8.23
CA ASN A 49 13.93 -2.90 9.24
C ASN A 49 13.78 -1.70 10.19
N LEU A 50 13.58 -0.48 9.66
CA LEU A 50 13.38 0.72 10.46
C LEU A 50 12.11 0.62 11.33
N THR A 51 11.04 0.06 10.80
CA THR A 51 9.79 -0.15 11.56
C THR A 51 10.02 -1.16 12.67
N ALA A 52 10.70 -2.28 12.41
CA ALA A 52 11.00 -3.26 13.45
C ALA A 52 11.86 -2.67 14.58
N GLU A 53 12.90 -1.89 14.24
CA GLU A 53 13.77 -1.24 15.22
C GLU A 53 13.02 -0.19 16.06
N GLN A 54 12.25 0.69 15.41
CA GLN A 54 11.54 1.77 16.11
C GLN A 54 10.30 1.28 16.86
N PHE A 55 9.63 0.24 16.36
CA PHE A 55 8.51 -0.39 17.06
C PHE A 55 8.95 -1.04 18.37
N LEU A 56 10.12 -1.71 18.39
CA LEU A 56 10.68 -2.30 19.61
C LEU A 56 11.21 -1.26 20.60
N GLN A 57 11.65 -0.08 20.14
CA GLN A 57 12.09 1.02 21.01
C GLN A 57 10.94 1.86 21.58
N GLY A 58 9.76 1.82 20.94
CA GLY A 58 8.59 2.60 21.34
C GLY A 58 7.76 2.01 22.48
N TYR A 59 7.91 0.73 22.81
CA TYR A 59 7.28 0.14 24.00
C TYR A 59 8.14 0.44 25.23
N SER A 60 7.90 1.59 25.85
CA SER A 60 8.44 1.86 27.17
C SER A 60 7.54 1.23 28.24
N ASP A 61 8.12 0.80 29.37
CA ASP A 61 7.35 0.29 30.53
C ASP A 61 6.30 1.30 31.05
N LYS A 62 6.39 2.58 30.63
CA LYS A 62 5.42 3.63 30.98
C LYS A 62 4.15 3.60 30.14
N ASP A 63 4.17 2.95 28.97
CA ASP A 63 3.00 2.83 28.08
C ASP A 63 2.11 1.63 28.44
N ALA A 64 2.54 0.82 29.42
CA ALA A 64 1.79 -0.27 30.04
C ALA A 64 0.71 0.24 31.04
N ILE A 65 0.06 1.38 30.75
CA ILE A 65 -0.93 2.03 31.64
C ILE A 65 -2.12 1.10 31.96
N TYR A 66 -2.42 0.15 31.07
CA TYR A 66 -3.50 -0.82 31.27
C TYR A 66 -3.07 -2.13 31.93
N ASP A 67 -1.77 -2.39 32.07
CA ASP A 67 -1.28 -3.62 32.72
C ASP A 67 -1.59 -3.57 34.23
N ASP A 68 -1.49 -2.39 34.83
CA ASP A 68 -1.78 -2.14 36.25
C ASP A 68 -3.29 -2.14 36.58
N LEU A 69 -4.16 -1.95 35.58
CA LEU A 69 -5.62 -1.96 35.75
C LEU A 69 -6.22 -3.38 35.77
N SER A 70 -5.40 -4.41 35.53
CA SER A 70 -5.80 -5.82 35.64
C SER A 70 -5.53 -6.43 37.02
N ALA A 71 -4.85 -5.70 37.91
CA ALA A 71 -4.53 -6.13 39.26
C ALA A 71 -5.40 -5.41 40.33
N GLY A 72 -6.69 -5.74 40.37
CA GLY A 72 -7.55 -5.54 41.57
C GLY A 72 -8.61 -4.47 41.46
#